data_AF-A0A7J9J4X2-F1
#
_entry.id   AF-A0A7J9J4X2-F1
#
_cell.length_a   1.000
_cell.length_b   1.000
_cell.length_c   1.000
_cell.angle_alpha   90.00
_cell.angle_beta   90.00
_cell.angle_gamma   90.00
#
_symmetry.space_group_name_H-M   'P 1'
#
loop_
_entity.id
_entity.type
_entity.pdbx_description
1 polymer ?
#
loop_
_entity_poly.entity_id
_entity_poly.type
_entity_poly.pdbx_seq_one_letter_code
_entity_poly.pdbx_strand_id
1 'polypeptide(L)' 'MREISRIELDEEDDFVIAKGDITGSFVSTILVINFSERVNQFLIKDIANTVVIKLLGRNI' A
#
# COMPACT_ATOMS: atom_id res chain seq x y z
N MET A 1 -31.98 26.41 14.57
CA MET A 1 -30.56 26.09 14.83
C MET A 1 -30.17 25.03 13.83
N ARG A 2 -29.30 25.33 12.87
CA ARG A 2 -28.98 24.41 11.76
C ARG A 2 -28.05 23.31 12.30
N GLU A 3 -28.48 22.06 12.14
CA GLU A 3 -27.64 20.89 12.32
C GLU A 3 -26.57 20.94 11.24
N ILE A 4 -25.33 21.22 11.66
CA ILE A 4 -24.18 21.13 10.79
C ILE A 4 -23.97 19.63 10.62
N SER A 5 -24.43 19.09 9.50
CA SER A 5 -24.04 17.76 9.03
C SER A 5 -22.53 17.69 9.19
N ARG A 6 -22.05 16.83 10.09
CA ARG A 6 -20.65 16.45 10.13
C ARG A 6 -20.34 16.02 8.71
N ILE A 7 -19.57 16.83 8.01
CA ILE A 7 -18.79 16.33 6.89
C ILE A 7 -17.77 15.46 7.61
N GLU A 8 -18.10 14.17 7.76
CA GLU A 8 -17.08 13.15 7.88
C GLU A 8 -16.32 13.28 6.57
N LEU A 9 -15.25 14.08 6.63
CA LEU A 9 -14.14 13.90 5.73
C LEU A 9 -13.76 12.45 6.00
N ASP A 10 -14.12 11.56 5.07
CA ASP A 10 -13.38 10.32 4.88
C ASP A 10 -11.93 10.78 4.67
N GLU A 11 -11.22 11.00 5.78
CA GLU A 11 -9.79 10.86 5.84
C GLU A 11 -9.57 9.39 5.55
N GLU A 12 -9.60 9.05 4.26
CA GLU A 12 -9.05 7.82 3.74
C GLU A 12 -7.61 7.83 4.23
N ASP A 13 -7.38 7.20 5.40
CA ASP A 13 -6.10 7.16 6.08
C ASP A 13 -5.02 6.82 5.04
N ASP A 14 -4.22 7.82 4.67
CA ASP A 14 -3.17 7.65 3.68
C ASP A 14 -2.33 6.43 4.10
N PHE A 15 -2.30 5.40 3.25
CA PHE A 15 -1.57 4.18 3.58
C PHE A 15 -0.06 4.43 3.45
N VAL A 16 0.57 4.79 4.57
CA VAL A 16 2.01 5.04 4.64
C VAL A 16 2.77 3.73 4.76
N ILE A 17 3.69 3.49 3.82
CA ILE A 17 4.65 2.37 3.88
C ILE A 17 5.70 2.66 4.94
N ALA A 18 5.94 1.71 5.84
CA ALA A 18 6.94 1.79 6.90
C ALA A 18 8.12 0.83 6.62
N LYS A 19 9.17 0.96 7.42
CA LYS A 19 10.34 0.09 7.33
C LYS A 19 9.94 -1.35 7.61
N GLY A 20 10.31 -2.27 6.72
CA GLY A 20 10.04 -3.70 6.86
C GLY A 20 8.76 -4.17 6.17
N ASP A 21 7.94 -3.24 5.66
CA ASP A 21 6.74 -3.60 4.89
C ASP A 21 7.01 -4.15 3.51
N ILE A 22 8.16 -3.77 2.96
CA ILE A 22 8.67 -4.26 1.70
C ILE A 22 10.07 -4.75 1.98
N THR A 23 10.31 -6.03 1.73
CA THR A 23 11.65 -6.61 1.79
C THR A 23 11.99 -7.21 0.45
N GLY A 24 13.26 -7.10 0.07
CA GLY A 24 13.80 -7.68 -1.15
C GLY A 24 14.86 -8.70 -0.82
N SER A 25 14.89 -9.80 -1.57
CA SER A 25 15.98 -10.77 -1.56
C SER A 25 16.27 -11.24 -2.98
N PHE A 26 17.46 -11.82 -3.19
CA PHE A 26 17.78 -12.51 -4.43
C PHE A 26 17.78 -14.01 -4.16
N VAL A 27 16.95 -14.74 -4.91
CA VAL A 27 16.90 -16.21 -4.88
C VAL A 27 17.30 -16.70 -6.25
N SER A 28 18.46 -17.35 -6.36
CA SER A 28 18.95 -17.92 -7.63
C SER A 28 18.83 -16.94 -8.80
N THR A 29 19.30 -15.70 -8.61
CA THR A 29 19.25 -14.57 -9.55
C THR A 29 17.90 -13.90 -9.79
N ILE A 30 16.82 -14.39 -9.19
CA ILE A 30 15.48 -13.79 -9.25
C ILE A 30 15.31 -12.84 -8.06
N LEU A 31 14.91 -11.59 -8.32
CA LEU A 31 14.51 -10.66 -7.28
C LEU A 31 13.16 -11.09 -6.71
N VAL A 32 13.14 -11.43 -5.43
CA VAL A 32 11.93 -11.75 -4.68
C VAL A 32 11.59 -10.54 -3.82
N ILE A 33 10.37 -10.04 -3.97
CA ILE A 33 9.84 -8.92 -3.19
C ILE A 33 8.72 -9.48 -2.30
N ASN A 34 8.85 -9.29 -1.00
CA ASN A 34 7.86 -9.72 -0.03
C ASN A 34 7.20 -8.51 0.61
N PHE A 35 5.89 -8.57 0.71
CA PHE A 35 5.05 -7.59 1.40
C PHE A 35 4.69 -8.10 2.79
N SER A 36 4.66 -7.21 3.78
CA SER A 36 4.16 -7.53 5.11
C SER A 36 2.66 -7.83 5.07
N GLU A 37 2.15 -8.48 6.12
CA GLU A 37 0.74 -8.84 6.23
C GLU A 37 -0.18 -7.62 6.12
N ARG A 38 0.19 -6.48 6.73
CA ARG A 38 -0.60 -5.24 6.64
C ARG A 38 -0.67 -4.69 5.21
N VAL A 39 0.41 -4.81 4.44
CA VAL A 39 0.41 -4.40 3.02
C VAL A 39 -0.43 -5.37 2.21
N ASN A 40 -0.32 -6.67 2.44
CA ASN A 40 -1.17 -7.65 1.75
C ASN A 40 -2.66 -7.39 2.03
N GLN A 41 -3.01 -7.15 3.30
CA GLN A 41 -4.38 -6.78 3.65
C GLN A 41 -4.78 -5.50 2.92
N PHE A 42 -3.95 -4.46 2.91
CA PHE A 42 -4.25 -3.24 2.14
C PHE A 42 -4.46 -3.51 0.65
N LEU A 43 -3.62 -4.33 0.02
CA LEU A 43 -3.73 -4.69 -1.40
C LEU A 43 -4.97 -5.54 -1.74
N ILE A 44 -5.48 -6.32 -0.77
CA ILE A 44 -6.56 -7.29 -0.95
C ILE A 44 -7.92 -6.72 -0.49
N LYS A 45 -7.92 -5.74 0.41
CA LYS A 45 -9.09 -5.34 1.21
C LYS A 45 -10.22 -4.71 0.40
N ASP A 46 -9.97 -4.19 -0.79
CA ASP A 46 -11.02 -3.62 -1.63
C ASP A 46 -10.87 -3.99 -3.10
N ILE A 47 -11.72 -4.92 -3.56
CA ILE A 47 -11.90 -5.26 -4.99
C ILE A 47 -12.35 -4.04 -5.81
N ALA A 48 -12.87 -2.99 -5.16
CA ALA A 48 -13.23 -1.73 -5.80
C ALA A 48 -12.01 -0.90 -6.24
N ASN A 49 -10.83 -1.13 -5.63
CA ASN A 49 -9.65 -0.32 -5.84
C ASN A 49 -8.60 -1.07 -6.67
N THR A 50 -8.20 -0.47 -7.79
CA THR A 50 -7.09 -1.01 -8.61
C THR A 50 -5.77 -0.51 -8.03
N VAL A 51 -4.99 -1.40 -7.43
CA VAL A 51 -3.62 -1.06 -6.99
C VAL A 51 -2.62 -1.37 -8.10
N VAL A 52 -1.85 -0.35 -8.51
CA VAL A 52 -0.79 -0.49 -9.52
C VAL A 52 0.57 -0.52 -8.83
N ILE A 53 1.27 -1.65 -8.92
CA ILE A 53 2.65 -1.79 -8.42
C ILE A 53 3.62 -1.55 -9.58
N LYS A 54 4.44 -0.50 -9.47
CA LYS A 54 5.52 -0.21 -10.44
C LYS A 54 6.88 -0.52 -9.82
N LEU A 55 7.59 -1.49 -10.40
CA LEU A 55 8.97 -1.77 -10.07
C LEU A 55 9.87 -0.84 -10.92
N LEU A 56 10.33 0.24 -10.30
CA LEU A 56 11.25 1.16 -10.94
C LEU A 56 12.67 0.68 -10.68
N GLY A 57 13.36 0.26 -11.74
CA GLY A 57 14.80 0.07 -11.67
C GLY A 57 15.48 1.38 -11.33
N ARG A 58 16.48 1.37 -10.44
CA ARG A 58 17.41 2.49 -10.38
C ARG A 58 18.26 2.44 -11.64
N ASN A 59 18.21 3.51 -12.42
CA ASN A 59 19.26 3.77 -13.40
C ASN A 59 20.47 4.23 -12.58
N ILE A 60 21.44 3.34 -12.37
CA ILE A 60 22.67 3.62 -11.63
C ILE A 60 23.73 4.08 -12.62
#